data_AF-A0AAE4IQD6-F1
#
_entry.id   AF-A0AAE4IQD6-F1
#
_cell.length_a   1.000
_cell.length_b   1.000
_cell.length_c   1.000
_cell.angle_alpha   90.00
_cell.angle_beta   90.00
_cell.angle_gamma   90.00
#
_symmetry.space_group_name_H-M   'P 1'
#
loop_
_entity.id
_entity.type
_entity.pdbx_description
1 polymer ?
#
loop_
_entity_poly.entity_id
_entity_poly.type
_entity_poly.pdbx_seq_one_letter_code
_entity_poly.pdbx_strand_id
1 'polypeptide(L)'
;MHPVLRNVLIVIGGLIIGSFVNMGIIMISGSIIPPPEGVDPSNMESLKNGMDQFEAKHFLFPFLAHALALWWEQFLRGSSQRIANKLCRSL
;
A
#
# COMPACT_ATOMS: atom_id res chain seq x y z
N MET A 1 -27.55 -10.69 -3.65
CA MET A 1 -26.89 -9.48 -3.07
C MET A 1 -26.86 -8.41 -4.14
N HIS A 2 -27.19 -7.16 -3.82
CA HIS A 2 -27.10 -6.08 -4.81
C HIS A 2 -25.63 -5.90 -5.23
N PRO A 3 -25.28 -6.01 -6.53
CA PRO A 3 -23.89 -6.04 -6.99
C PRO A 3 -23.10 -4.80 -6.58
N VAL A 4 -23.77 -3.64 -6.48
CA VAL A 4 -23.15 -2.39 -5.98
C VAL A 4 -22.73 -2.49 -4.51
N LEU A 5 -23.59 -3.04 -3.64
CA LEU A 5 -23.31 -3.14 -2.20
C LEU A 5 -22.11 -4.05 -1.94
N ARG A 6 -22.02 -5.16 -2.68
CA ARG A 6 -20.88 -6.08 -2.62
C ARG A 6 -19.58 -5.41 -3.05
N ASN A 7 -19.59 -4.64 -4.15
CA ASN A 7 -18.41 -3.95 -4.63
C ASN A 7 -17.91 -2.89 -3.65
N VAL A 8 -18.82 -2.14 -3.02
CA VAL A 8 -18.48 -1.14 -1.99
C VAL A 8 -17.79 -1.81 -0.79
N LEU A 9 -18.31 -2.94 -0.30
CA LEU A 9 -17.69 -3.68 0.81
C LEU A 9 -16.28 -4.18 0.48
N ILE A 10 -16.05 -4.61 -0.76
CA ILE A 10 -14.73 -5.07 -1.20
C ILE A 10 -13.73 -3.92 -1.28
N VAL A 11 -14.16 -2.76 -1.78
CA VAL A 11 -13.30 -1.57 -1.83
C VAL A 11 -12.92 -1.11 -0.42
N ILE A 12 -13.88 -1.05 0.50
CA ILE A 12 -13.61 -0.68 1.90
C ILE A 12 -12.68 -1.70 2.56
N GLY A 13 -12.95 -3.00 2.38
CA GLY A 13 -12.09 -4.06 2.90
C GLY A 13 -10.66 -3.99 2.35
N GLY A 14 -10.51 -3.72 1.05
CA GLY A 14 -9.19 -3.53 0.42
C GLY A 14 -8.45 -2.31 0.94
N LEU A 15 -9.16 -1.20 1.18
CA LEU A 15 -8.57 0.03 1.70
C LEU A 15 -8.06 -0.15 3.13
N ILE A 16 -8.82 -0.87 3.97
CA ILE A 16 -8.40 -1.19 5.34
C ILE A 16 -7.15 -2.06 5.32
N ILE A 17 -7.17 -3.20 4.61
CA ILE A 17 -6.04 -4.13 4.64
C ILE A 17 -4.81 -3.53 3.94
N GLY A 18 -5.00 -2.80 2.83
CA GLY A 18 -3.93 -2.08 2.15
C GLY A 18 -3.27 -1.04 3.06
N SER A 19 -4.06 -0.32 3.88
CA SER A 19 -3.54 0.62 4.87
C SER A 19 -2.70 -0.07 5.96
N PHE A 20 -3.16 -1.22 6.48
CA PHE A 20 -2.39 -1.99 7.46
C PHE A 20 -1.06 -2.50 6.89
N VAL A 21 -1.07 -3.03 5.67
CA VAL A 21 0.14 -3.49 4.98
C VAL A 21 1.11 -2.32 4.76
N ASN A 22 0.61 -1.18 4.25
CA ASN A 22 1.41 0.02 4.04
C ASN A 22 2.07 0.49 5.33
N MET A 23 1.30 0.57 6.41
CA MET A 23 1.83 1.04 7.70
C MET A 23 2.82 0.06 8.33
N GLY A 24 2.61 -1.25 8.18
CA GLY A 24 3.56 -2.27 8.60
C GLY A 24 4.90 -2.14 7.86
N ILE A 25 4.88 -1.89 6.56
CA ILE A 25 6.10 -1.72 5.76
C ILE A 25 6.82 -0.42 6.14
N ILE A 26 6.11 0.69 6.32
CA ILE A 26 6.71 1.97 6.73
C ILE A 26 7.38 1.84 8.11
N MET A 27 6.72 1.21 9.08
CA MET A 27 7.28 0.99 10.42
C MET A 27 8.57 0.14 10.39
N ILE A 28 8.61 -0.90 9.57
CA ILE A 28 9.81 -1.74 9.40
C ILE A 28 10.89 -0.99 8.61
N SER A 29 10.51 -0.13 7.67
CA SER A 29 11.47 0.61 6.84
C SER A 29 12.35 1.56 7.66
N GLY A 30 11.79 2.20 8.68
CA GLY A 30 12.53 3.14 9.54
C GLY A 30 13.64 2.49 10.37
N SER A 31 13.57 1.17 10.62
CA SER A 31 14.62 0.44 11.32
C SER A 31 15.66 -0.20 10.39
N ILE A 32 15.28 -0.54 9.14
CA ILE A 32 16.19 -1.18 8.17
C ILE A 32 16.98 -0.12 7.38
N ILE A 33 16.31 0.93 6.91
CA ILE A 33 16.94 2.05 6.20
C ILE A 33 16.51 3.33 6.90
N PRO A 34 17.21 3.71 7.98
CA PRO A 34 16.91 4.98 8.64
C PRO A 34 17.09 6.13 7.64
N PRO A 35 16.28 7.19 7.75
CA PRO A 35 16.53 8.42 6.99
C PRO A 35 17.93 8.96 7.30
N PRO A 36 18.55 9.69 6.36
CA PRO A 36 19.88 10.28 6.57
C PRO A 36 19.92 11.16 7.83
N GLU A 37 21.07 11.18 8.52
CA GLU A 37 21.22 11.82 9.83
C GLU A 37 20.78 13.30 9.79
N GLY A 38 19.78 13.65 10.61
CA GLY A 38 19.27 15.02 10.72
C GLY A 38 18.17 15.40 9.73
N VAL A 39 17.71 14.46 8.89
CA VAL A 39 16.60 14.69 7.95
C VAL A 39 15.32 14.09 8.50
N ASP A 40 14.34 14.95 8.82
CA ASP A 40 12.99 14.51 9.19
C ASP A 40 12.09 14.49 7.95
N PRO A 41 11.68 13.30 7.45
CA PRO A 41 10.79 13.22 6.29
C PRO A 41 9.40 13.85 6.52
N SER A 42 9.04 14.17 7.77
CA SER A 42 7.81 14.86 8.14
C SER A 42 7.90 16.39 8.02
N ASN A 43 9.12 16.94 7.87
CA ASN A 43 9.36 18.37 7.77
C ASN A 43 9.96 18.73 6.41
N MET A 44 9.19 19.49 5.61
CA MET A 44 9.58 19.96 4.28
C MET A 44 10.93 20.70 4.25
N GLU A 45 11.25 21.45 5.29
CA GLU A 45 12.47 22.26 5.35
C GLU A 45 13.70 21.37 5.54
N SER A 46 13.60 20.35 6.40
CA SER A 46 14.66 19.35 6.58
C SER A 46 14.78 18.41 5.38
N LEU A 47 13.67 18.07 4.73
CA LEU A 47 13.67 17.24 3.52
C LEU A 47 14.43 17.95 2.38
N LYS A 48 14.20 19.26 2.20
CA LYS A 48 14.88 20.08 1.20
C LYS A 48 16.39 20.15 1.44
N ASN A 49 16.81 20.33 2.69
CA ASN A 49 18.22 20.36 3.07
C ASN A 49 18.87 18.97 3.00
N GLY A 50 18.07 17.91 3.12
CA GLY A 50 18.49 16.51 3.06
C GLY A 50 18.44 15.87 1.68
N MET A 51 17.92 16.55 0.65
CA MET A 51 17.72 15.96 -0.70
C MET A 51 18.98 15.33 -1.26
N ASP A 52 20.13 15.95 -1.05
CA ASP A 52 21.43 15.47 -1.52
C ASP A 52 21.93 14.24 -0.75
N GLN A 53 21.37 13.97 0.44
CA GLN A 53 21.71 12.81 1.28
C GLN A 53 20.81 11.61 1.01
N PHE A 54 19.75 11.75 0.20
CA PHE A 54 18.91 10.63 -0.20
C PHE A 54 19.56 9.83 -1.34
N GLU A 55 20.22 8.73 -0.98
CA GLU A 55 20.59 7.68 -1.90
C GLU A 55 19.39 6.85 -2.38
N ALA A 56 19.54 6.15 -3.52
CA ALA A 56 18.52 5.27 -4.10
C ALA A 56 17.95 4.23 -3.11
N LYS A 57 18.74 3.81 -2.11
CA LYS A 57 18.33 2.87 -1.06
C LYS A 57 17.14 3.37 -0.22
N HIS A 58 17.03 4.68 0.02
CA HIS A 58 15.95 5.26 0.83
C HIS A 58 14.60 5.26 0.10
N PHE A 59 14.59 5.13 -1.23
CA PHE A 59 13.37 5.05 -2.03
C PHE A 59 12.86 3.62 -2.24
N LEU A 60 13.65 2.61 -1.89
CA LEU A 60 13.32 1.20 -2.12
C LEU A 60 12.07 0.78 -1.32
N PHE A 61 12.02 1.14 -0.04
CA PHE A 61 10.91 0.77 0.84
C PHE A 61 9.60 1.49 0.51
N PRO A 62 9.57 2.81 0.27
CA PRO A 62 8.37 3.49 -0.22
C PRO A 62 7.84 2.87 -1.53
N PHE A 63 8.74 2.51 -2.46
CA PHE A 63 8.36 1.87 -3.72
C PHE A 63 7.78 0.47 -3.51
N LEU A 64 8.42 -0.35 -2.67
CA LEU A 64 7.94 -1.68 -2.28
C LEU A 64 6.59 -1.62 -1.56
N ALA A 65 6.43 -0.68 -0.63
CA ALA A 65 5.17 -0.47 0.09
C ALA A 65 4.01 -0.19 -0.87
N HIS A 66 4.24 0.70 -1.84
CA HIS A 66 3.22 1.06 -2.83
C HIS A 66 2.90 -0.10 -3.78
N ALA A 67 3.92 -0.80 -4.30
CA ALA A 67 3.73 -1.94 -5.18
C ALA A 67 2.95 -3.09 -4.50
N LEU A 68 3.26 -3.37 -3.23
CA LEU A 68 2.56 -4.39 -2.45
C LEU A 68 1.13 -3.99 -2.09
N ALA A 69 0.88 -2.71 -1.79
CA ALA A 69 -0.46 -2.20 -1.54
C ALA A 69 -1.36 -2.34 -2.79
N LEU A 70 -0.85 -1.98 -3.97
CA LEU A 70 -1.57 -2.14 -5.24
C LEU A 70 -1.81 -3.62 -5.57
N TRP A 71 -0.82 -4.48 -5.34
CA TRP A 71 -0.97 -5.92 -5.54
C TRP A 71 -2.06 -6.50 -4.63
N TRP A 72 -2.09 -6.09 -3.36
CA TRP A 72 -3.09 -6.54 -2.40
C TRP A 72 -4.51 -6.09 -2.77
N GLU A 73 -4.68 -4.84 -3.22
CA GLU A 73 -5.96 -4.35 -3.71
C GLU A 73 -6.46 -5.18 -4.91
N GLN A 74 -5.58 -5.42 -5.89
CA GLN A 74 -5.91 -6.20 -7.08
C GLN A 74 -6.19 -7.66 -6.75
N PHE A 75 -5.47 -8.25 -5.80
CA PHE A 75 -5.70 -9.61 -5.32
C PHE A 75 -7.11 -9.79 -4.73
N LEU A 76 -7.57 -8.82 -3.93
CA LEU A 76 -8.92 -8.81 -3.36
C LEU A 76 -10.01 -8.61 -4.42
N ARG A 77 -9.77 -7.76 -5.43
CA ARG A 77 -10.68 -7.63 -6.59
C ARG A 77 -10.75 -8.92 -7.40
N GLY A 78 -9.61 -9.53 -7.71
CA GLY A 78 -9.52 -10.78 -8.48
C GLY A 78 -10.11 -12.01 -7.78
N SER A 79 -10.05 -12.07 -6.44
CA SER A 79 -10.73 -13.12 -5.67
C SER A 79 -12.25 -12.93 -5.68
N SER A 80 -12.73 -11.68 -5.62
CA SER A 80 -14.16 -11.38 -5.76
C SER A 80 -14.72 -11.68 -7.15
N GLN A 81 -14.00 -11.32 -8.23
CA GLN A 81 -14.43 -11.59 -9.60
C GLN A 81 -14.57 -13.10 -9.86
N ARG A 82 -13.66 -13.92 -9.29
CA ARG A 82 -13.74 -15.39 -9.37
C ARG A 82 -14.98 -15.96 -8.68
N ILE A 83 -15.38 -15.40 -7.54
CA ILE A 83 -16.61 -15.82 -6.84
C ILE A 83 -17.85 -15.38 -7.63
N ALA A 84 -17.84 -14.18 -8.21
CA ALA A 84 -18.93 -13.68 -9.05
C ALA A 84 -19.13 -14.57 -10.29
N ASN A 85 -18.04 -14.90 -10.98
CA ASN A 85 -18.08 -15.74 -12.18
C ASN A 85 -18.44 -17.20 -11.88
N LYS A 86 -18.07 -17.73 -10.69
CA LYS A 86 -18.54 -19.06 -10.25
C LYS A 86 -20.05 -19.07 -9.97
N LEU A 87 -20.57 -18.02 -9.33
CA LEU A 87 -22.02 -17.90 -9.08
C LEU A 87 -22.80 -17.77 -10.39
N CYS A 88 -22.31 -16.97 -11.34
CA CYS A 88 -23.00 -16.72 -12.61
C CYS A 88 -22.94 -17.88 -13.60
N ARG A 89 -22.00 -18.82 -13.44
CA ARG A 89 -21.92 -20.07 -14.22
C ARG A 89 -22.73 -21.22 -13.62
N SER A 90 -23.30 -21.03 -12.42
CA SER A 90 -24.09 -22.03 -11.68
C SER A 90 -25.60 -21.78 -11.77
N LEU A 91 -26.02 -20.75 -12.51
CA LEU A 91 -27.40 -20.41 -12.88
C LEU A 91 -27.53 -20.58 -14.39
#